data_AF-A0AA40ZX77-F1
#
_entry.id   AF-A0AA40ZX77-F1
#
_cell.length_a   1.000
_cell.length_b   1.000
_cell.length_c   1.000
_cell.angle_alpha   90.00
_cell.angle_beta   90.00
_cell.angle_gamma   90.00
#
_symmetry.space_group_name_H-M   'P 1'
#
loop_
_entity.id
_entity.type
_entity.pdbx_description
1 polymer ?
#
loop_
_entity_poly.entity_id
_entity_poly.type
_entity_poly.pdbx_seq_one_letter_code
_entity_poly.pdbx_strand_id
1 'polypeptide(L)' 'MATVLTPREQQETASIAWQLGGYDDMLRLERELKAMKAAGKRPKMVIDQATGKRKLVEA' A
#
# COMPACT_ATOMS: atom_id res chain seq x y z
N MET A 1 -8.36 -19.13 6.46
CA MET A 1 -8.11 -18.67 7.84
C MET A 1 -8.07 -17.15 7.80
N ALA A 2 -9.10 -16.47 8.32
CA ALA A 2 -9.08 -15.01 8.42
C ALA A 2 -8.31 -14.66 9.70
N THR A 3 -7.10 -14.14 9.56
CA THR A 3 -6.31 -13.68 10.70
C THR A 3 -6.98 -12.42 11.24
N VAL A 4 -7.66 -12.52 12.38
CA VAL A 4 -8.24 -11.36 13.05
C VAL A 4 -7.07 -10.58 13.65
N LEU A 5 -6.76 -9.42 13.05
CA LEU A 5 -5.73 -8.52 13.54
C LEU A 5 -6.10 -8.06 14.95
N THR A 6 -5.14 -8.07 15.87
CA THR A 6 -5.30 -7.52 17.22
C THR A 6 -5.57 -6.01 17.14
N PRO A 7 -6.20 -5.38 18.15
CA PRO A 7 -6.49 -3.95 18.14
C PRO A 7 -5.25 -3.07 17.90
N ARG A 8 -4.08 -3.50 18.38
CA ARG A 8 -2.80 -2.82 18.15
C ARG A 8 -2.39 -2.88 16.67
N GLU A 9 -2.43 -4.06 16.07
CA GLU A 9 -2.11 -4.25 14.65
C GLU A 9 -3.10 -3.50 13.74
N GLN A 10 -4.38 -3.41 14.14
CA GLN A 10 -5.38 -2.60 13.45
C GLN A 10 -5.05 -1.11 13.52
N GLN A 11 -4.57 -0.61 14.66
CA GLN A 11 -4.21 0.80 14.84
C GLN A 11 -2.93 1.17 14.08
N GLU A 12 -1.94 0.26 14.06
CA GLU A 12 -0.73 0.41 13.24
C GLU A 12 -1.08 0.40 11.74
N THR A 13 -1.95 -0.53 11.32
CA THR A 13 -2.47 -0.59 9.95
C THR A 13 -3.25 0.67 9.59
N ALA A 14 -4.10 1.17 10.49
CA ALA A 14 -4.87 2.40 10.28
C ALA A 14 -3.96 3.63 10.17
N SER A 15 -2.88 3.69 10.96
CA SER A 15 -1.90 4.78 10.91
C SER A 15 -1.11 4.75 9.59
N ILE A 16 -0.68 3.57 9.16
CA ILE A 16 -0.02 3.37 7.87
C ILE A 16 -0.96 3.70 6.71
N ALA A 17 -2.22 3.26 6.79
CA ALA A 17 -3.27 3.56 5.82
C ALA A 17 -3.53 5.07 5.71
N TRP A 18 -3.66 5.77 6.84
CA TRP A 18 -3.79 7.23 6.87
C TRP A 18 -2.61 7.93 6.18
N GLN A 19 -1.38 7.47 6.43
CA GLN A 19 -0.19 8.00 5.75
C GLN A 19 -0.14 7.68 4.24
N LEU A 20 -0.87 6.66 3.79
CA LEU A 20 -0.96 6.25 2.38
C LEU A 20 -2.13 6.90 1.63
N GLY A 21 -3.00 7.65 2.31
CA GLY A 21 -4.20 8.27 1.73
C GLY A 21 -5.52 7.55 2.06
N GLY A 22 -5.48 6.54 2.92
CA GLY A 22 -6.62 5.73 3.37
C GLY A 22 -6.38 4.22 3.25
N TYR A 23 -7.30 3.42 3.80
CA TYR A 23 -7.23 1.95 3.73
C TYR A 23 -7.41 1.42 2.30
N ASP A 24 -8.25 2.07 1.50
CA ASP A 24 -8.41 1.74 0.08
C ASP A 24 -7.14 1.97 -0.73
N ASP A 25 -6.40 3.05 -0.45
CA ASP A 25 -5.12 3.32 -1.11
C ASP A 25 -4.04 2.30 -0.69
N MET A 26 -4.06 1.84 0.57
CA MET A 26 -3.19 0.74 1.02
C MET A 26 -3.50 -0.56 0.27
N LEU A 27 -4.77 -0.95 0.18
CA LEU A 27 -5.19 -2.16 -0.54
C LEU A 27 -4.87 -2.08 -2.04
N ARG A 28 -5.04 -0.89 -2.65
CA ARG A 28 -4.67 -0.64 -4.04
C ARG A 28 -3.17 -0.86 -4.25
N LEU A 29 -2.33 -0.26 -3.41
CA LEU A 29 -0.88 -0.39 -3.48
C LEU A 29 -0.42 -1.83 -3.26
N GLU A 30 -1.04 -2.57 -2.34
CA GLU A 30 -0.73 -3.98 -2.12
C GLU A 30 -1.02 -4.83 -3.37
N ARG A 31 -2.16 -4.59 -4.04
CA ARG A 31 -2.52 -5.27 -5.29
C ARG A 31 -1.53 -4.93 -6.41
N GLU A 32 -1.17 -3.66 -6.57
CA GLU A 32 -0.18 -3.22 -7.55
C GLU A 32 1.20 -3.83 -7.28
N LEU A 33 1.63 -3.87 -6.02
CA LEU A 33 2.90 -4.50 -5.62
C LEU A 33 2.90 -5.99 -5.96
N LYS A 34 1.80 -6.70 -5.67
CA LYS A 34 1.67 -8.12 -5.96
C LYS A 34 1.70 -8.40 -7.47
N ALA A 35 1.02 -7.58 -8.26
CA ALA A 35 1.03 -7.68 -9.73
C ALA A 35 2.43 -7.42 -10.30
N MET A 36 3.12 -6.39 -9.82
CA MET A 36 4.48 -6.05 -10.27
C MET A 36 5.49 -7.13 -9.87
N LYS A 37 5.40 -7.68 -8.65
CA LYS A 37 6.23 -8.83 -8.23
C LYS A 37 5.96 -10.07 -9.07
N ALA A 38 4.70 -10.37 -9.39
CA ALA A 38 4.34 -11.49 -10.27
C ALA A 38 4.91 -11.31 -11.68
N ALA A 39 5.04 -10.07 -12.15
CA ALA A 39 5.71 -9.72 -13.40
C ALA A 39 7.25 -9.69 -13.30
N GLY A 40 7.84 -10.03 -12.16
CA GLY A 40 9.30 -10.00 -11.93
C GLY A 40 9.90 -8.60 -11.77
N LYS A 41 9.06 -7.56 -11.65
CA LYS A 41 9.48 -6.16 -11.56
C LYS A 41 9.78 -5.78 -10.11
N ARG A 42 10.68 -4.80 -9.93
CA ARG A 42 11.04 -4.23 -8.62
C ARG A 42 10.43 -2.83 -8.50
N PRO A 43 9.21 -2.69 -7.96
CA PRO A 43 8.60 -1.38 -7.87
C PRO A 43 9.22 -0.51 -6.77
N LYS A 44 9.31 0.79 -7.03
CA LYS A 44 9.62 1.83 -6.05
C LYS A 44 8.36 2.63 -5.73
N MET A 45 8.21 3.00 -4.47
CA MET A 45 7.13 3.86 -4.03
C MET A 45 7.53 5.33 -4.21
N VAL A 46 6.73 6.07 -4.98
CA VAL A 46 6.95 7.49 -5.27
C VAL A 46 5.68 8.27 -4.91
N ILE A 47 5.84 9.51 -4.48
CA ILE A 47 4.70 10.41 -4.24
C ILE A 47 4.35 11.07 -5.58
N ASP A 48 3.13 10.86 -6.03
CA ASP A 48 2.55 11.54 -7.18
C ASP A 48 2.38 13.03 -6.82
N GLN A 49 3.09 13.90 -7.55
CA GLN A 49 3.08 15.33 -7.26
C GLN A 49 1.76 16.02 -7.63
N ALA A 50 0.95 15.43 -8.50
CA ALA A 50 -0.34 16.01 -8.91
C ALA A 50 -1.44 15.74 -7.88
N THR A 51 -1.37 14.59 -7.20
CA THR A 51 -2.40 14.16 -6.24
C THR A 51 -1.92 14.11 -4.79
N GLY A 52 -0.62 14.21 -4.55
CA GLY A 52 0.02 14.01 -3.25
C GLY A 52 -0.03 12.55 -2.76
N LYS A 53 -0.55 11.62 -3.58
CA LYS A 53 -0.74 10.22 -3.19
C LYS A 53 0.48 9.38 -3.49
N ARG A 54 0.69 8.31 -2.72
CA ARG A 54 1.75 7.34 -3.00
C ARG A 54 1.33 6.42 -4.15
N LYS A 55 2.26 6.15 -5.06
CA LYS A 55 2.10 5.28 -6.23
C LYS A 55 3.33 4.38 -6.38
N LEU A 56 3.12 3.16 -6.86
CA LEU A 56 4.21 2.26 -7.24
C LEU A 56 4.58 2.50 -8.70
N VAL A 57 5.87 2.76 -8.95
CA VAL A 57 6.44 2.88 -10.30
C VAL A 57 7.51 1.82 -10.48
N GLU A 58 7.66 1.33 -11.70
CA GLU A 58 8.75 0.44 -12.07
C GLU A 58 10.08 1.20 -11.92
N ALA A 59 11.04 0.58 -11.24
CA ALA A 59 12.35 1.16 -10.93
C ALA A 59 13.31 1.17 -12.11
#